data_AF-A0A847F950-F1
#
_entry.id   AF-A0A847F950-F1
#
_cell.length_a   1.000
_cell.length_b   1.000
_cell.length_c   1.000
_cell.angle_alpha   90.00
_cell.angle_beta   90.00
_cell.angle_gamma   90.00
#
_symmetry.space_group_name_H-M   'P 1'
#
loop_
_entity.id
_entity.type
_entity.pdbx_description
1 polymer ?
#
loop_
_entity_poly.entity_id
_entity_poly.type
_entity_poly.pdbx_seq_one_letter_code
_entity_poly.pdbx_strand_id
1 'polypeptide(L)'
;GKGVILDGFPRNYNQALALDEALEKQNKAIDRVVDIQVAQPELVKRLSSRWLCRECQSPYSSCDTENPYKEGCPACSGELYQRTDDKPETVNRRLEVYFKETAPLIDYYRNQNKLVEIEGQGGIKTITKRIIRALE
;
A
#
# COMPACT_ATOMS: atom_id res chain seq x y z
N GLY A 1 -19.08 -9.65 -13.20
CA GLY A 1 -19.15 -9.55 -11.73
C GLY A 1 -18.36 -8.35 -11.28
N LYS A 2 -18.66 -7.78 -10.10
CA LYS A 2 -17.82 -6.76 -9.46
C LYS A 2 -16.47 -7.41 -9.11
N GLY A 3 -15.36 -6.84 -9.57
CA GLY A 3 -14.01 -7.28 -9.21
C GLY A 3 -13.69 -6.99 -7.75
N VAL A 4 -12.55 -7.47 -7.28
CA VAL A 4 -12.03 -7.19 -5.93
C VAL A 4 -10.63 -6.59 -6.03
N ILE A 5 -10.31 -5.73 -5.08
CA ILE A 5 -8.95 -5.23 -4.88
C ILE A 5 -8.50 -5.75 -3.52
N LEU A 6 -7.39 -6.48 -3.49
CA LEU A 6 -6.76 -6.92 -2.26
C LEU A 6 -5.69 -5.88 -1.90
N ASP A 7 -5.98 -5.06 -0.91
CA ASP A 7 -5.03 -4.06 -0.39
C ASP A 7 -4.40 -4.59 0.91
N GLY A 8 -3.08 -4.73 0.89
CA GLY A 8 -2.30 -5.20 2.04
C GLY A 8 -2.34 -6.71 2.28
N PHE A 9 -2.80 -7.51 1.32
CA PHE A 9 -2.73 -8.97 1.32
C PHE A 9 -2.56 -9.49 -0.13
N PRO A 10 -1.71 -10.49 -0.39
CA PRO A 10 -0.82 -11.21 0.53
C PRO A 10 0.45 -10.41 0.88
N ARG A 11 1.07 -10.71 2.04
CA ARG A 11 2.31 -10.07 2.53
C ARG A 11 3.53 -10.99 2.55
N ASN A 12 3.34 -12.29 2.34
CA ASN A 12 4.43 -13.25 2.24
C ASN A 12 4.05 -14.43 1.33
N TYR A 13 5.05 -15.26 1.00
CA TYR A 13 4.90 -16.40 0.10
C TYR A 13 3.80 -17.38 0.53
N ASN A 14 3.72 -17.73 1.81
CA ASN A 14 2.72 -18.69 2.30
C ASN A 14 1.29 -18.14 2.15
N GLN A 15 1.10 -16.83 2.34
CA GLN A 15 -0.19 -16.18 2.11
C GLN A 15 -0.55 -16.15 0.62
N ALA A 16 0.42 -15.92 -0.26
CA ALA A 16 0.20 -15.93 -1.71
C ALA A 16 -0.21 -17.33 -2.19
N LEU A 17 0.48 -18.38 -1.72
CA LEU A 17 0.13 -19.76 -2.03
C LEU A 17 -1.28 -20.11 -1.54
N ALA A 18 -1.61 -19.79 -0.28
CA ALA A 18 -2.93 -20.05 0.28
C ALA A 18 -4.05 -19.29 -0.46
N LEU A 19 -3.76 -18.08 -0.95
CA LEU A 19 -4.69 -17.30 -1.76
C LEU A 19 -4.94 -17.96 -3.11
N ASP A 20 -3.87 -18.36 -3.81
CA ASP A 20 -3.98 -19.00 -5.12
C ASP A 20 -4.74 -20.34 -5.02
N GLU A 21 -4.45 -21.17 -4.01
CA GLU A 21 -5.21 -22.40 -3.74
C GLU A 21 -6.70 -22.14 -3.43
N ALA A 22 -7.00 -21.09 -2.66
CA ALA A 22 -8.38 -20.75 -2.30
C ALA A 22 -9.18 -20.24 -3.50
N LEU A 23 -8.54 -19.51 -4.42
CA LEU A 23 -9.15 -19.03 -5.65
C LEU A 23 -9.35 -20.16 -6.65
N GLU A 24 -8.39 -21.08 -6.78
CA GLU A 24 -8.47 -22.23 -7.69
C GLU A 24 -9.68 -23.12 -7.36
N LYS A 25 -9.96 -23.37 -6.07
CA LYS A 25 -11.16 -24.09 -5.61
C LYS A 25 -12.48 -23.46 -6.07
N GLN A 26 -12.46 -22.18 -6.43
CA GLN A 26 -13.61 -21.43 -6.95
C GLN A 26 -13.55 -21.21 -8.46
N ASN A 27 -12.60 -21.84 -9.17
CA ASN A 27 -12.27 -21.57 -10.57
C ASN A 27 -11.99 -20.07 -10.82
N LYS A 28 -11.30 -19.42 -9.88
CA LYS A 28 -10.85 -18.02 -9.97
C LYS A 28 -9.33 -17.96 -9.90
N ALA A 29 -8.78 -16.83 -10.30
CA ALA A 29 -7.36 -16.53 -10.14
C ALA A 29 -7.17 -15.03 -9.92
N ILE A 30 -5.98 -14.64 -9.46
CA ILE A 30 -5.54 -13.25 -9.51
C ILE A 30 -5.27 -12.88 -10.98
N ASP A 31 -6.00 -11.87 -11.48
CA ASP A 31 -5.84 -11.39 -12.86
C ASP A 31 -4.54 -10.57 -13.03
N ARG A 32 -4.30 -9.67 -12.08
CA ARG A 32 -3.18 -8.71 -12.09
C ARG A 32 -2.72 -8.39 -10.67
N VAL A 33 -1.42 -8.12 -10.54
CA VAL A 33 -0.79 -7.57 -9.34
C VAL A 33 -0.07 -6.30 -9.74
N VAL A 34 -0.43 -5.17 -9.12
CA VAL A 34 0.16 -3.87 -9.43
C VAL A 34 1.25 -3.58 -8.42
N ASP A 35 2.49 -3.47 -8.91
CA ASP A 35 3.64 -3.06 -8.10
C ASP A 35 3.96 -1.58 -8.33
N ILE A 36 3.86 -0.80 -7.25
CA ILE A 36 4.01 0.65 -7.29
C ILE A 36 5.44 1.00 -6.86
N GLN A 37 6.28 1.23 -7.86
CA GLN A 37 7.70 1.51 -7.67
C GLN A 37 7.91 2.89 -7.06
N VAL A 38 8.46 2.93 -5.84
CA VAL A 38 8.79 4.17 -5.12
C VAL A 38 10.17 4.02 -4.50
N ALA A 39 11.03 5.02 -4.68
CA ALA A 39 12.35 5.03 -4.06
C ALA A 39 12.25 4.96 -2.52
N GLN A 40 13.12 4.19 -1.88
CA GLN A 40 13.10 3.99 -0.43
C GLN A 40 13.14 5.30 0.39
N PRO A 41 13.97 6.31 0.06
CA PRO A 41 13.96 7.57 0.81
C PRO A 41 12.60 8.29 0.76
N GLU A 42 11.90 8.19 -0.38
CA GLU A 42 10.57 8.75 -0.56
C GLU A 42 9.52 7.94 0.23
N LEU A 43 9.64 6.61 0.30
CA LEU A 43 8.79 5.77 1.15
C LEU A 43 8.93 6.14 2.63
N VAL A 44 10.16 6.32 3.11
CA VAL A 44 10.42 6.73 4.50
C VAL A 44 9.75 8.07 4.77
N LYS A 45 9.98 9.06 3.92
CA LYS A 45 9.37 10.39 4.03
C LYS A 45 7.84 10.32 4.07
N ARG A 46 7.22 9.57 3.14
CA ARG A 46 5.75 9.43 3.07
C ARG A 46 5.19 8.78 4.32
N LEU A 47 5.77 7.67 4.77
CA LEU A 47 5.31 6.95 5.96
C LEU A 47 5.45 7.82 7.20
N SER A 48 6.61 8.47 7.40
CA SER A 48 6.83 9.35 8.56
C SER A 48 5.97 10.60 8.60
N SER A 49 5.43 11.02 7.45
CA SER A 49 4.53 12.18 7.38
C SER A 49 3.05 11.82 7.53
N ARG A 50 2.71 10.52 7.62
CA ARG A 50 1.32 10.07 7.48
C ARG A 50 0.53 10.22 8.78
N TRP A 51 -0.59 10.92 8.67
CA TRP A 51 -1.64 11.02 9.68
C TRP A 51 -2.90 10.32 9.18
N LEU A 52 -3.65 9.69 10.08
CA LEU A 52 -4.93 9.08 9.79
C LEU A 52 -5.99 9.66 10.72
N CYS A 53 -7.21 9.81 10.23
CA CYS A 53 -8.36 10.07 11.09
C CYS A 53 -8.84 8.76 11.73
N ARG A 54 -9.06 8.74 13.05
CA ARG A 54 -9.62 7.56 13.75
C ARG A 54 -11.00 7.17 13.25
N GLU A 55 -11.81 8.15 12.86
CA GLU A 55 -13.21 7.93 12.49
C GLU A 55 -13.38 7.54 11.02
N CYS A 56 -12.90 8.38 10.10
CA CYS A 56 -13.12 8.18 8.66
C CYS A 56 -11.94 7.52 7.95
N GLN A 57 -10.83 7.23 8.66
CA GLN A 57 -9.61 6.62 8.10
C GLN A 57 -8.96 7.43 6.96
N SER A 58 -9.36 8.69 6.76
CA SER A 58 -8.80 9.54 5.72
C SER A 58 -7.31 9.80 5.98
N PRO A 59 -6.45 9.63 4.96
CA PRO A 59 -5.04 9.90 5.08
C PRO A 59 -4.72 11.38 4.86
N TYR A 60 -3.83 11.89 5.70
CA TYR A 60 -3.26 13.23 5.60
C TYR A 60 -1.73 13.13 5.67
N SER A 61 -1.04 14.13 5.13
CA SER A 61 0.43 14.19 5.15
C SER A 61 0.89 15.50 5.76
N SER A 62 1.64 15.43 6.85
CA SER A 62 2.40 16.56 7.39
C SER A 62 3.74 16.09 7.94
N CYS A 63 4.77 16.91 7.74
CA CYS A 63 6.09 16.70 8.32
C CYS A 63 6.18 17.18 9.78
N ASP A 64 5.10 17.75 10.32
CA ASP A 64 5.05 18.24 11.70
C ASP A 64 5.02 17.08 12.70
N THR A 65 5.68 17.27 13.84
CA THR A 65 5.66 16.33 14.98
C THR A 65 4.38 16.44 15.80
N GLU A 66 3.62 17.51 15.61
CA GLU A 66 2.32 17.77 16.25
C GLU A 66 1.20 17.69 15.21
N ASN A 67 -0.04 17.51 15.66
CA ASN A 67 -1.19 17.42 14.76
C ASN A 67 -1.28 18.68 13.87
N PRO A 68 -1.12 18.54 12.54
CA PRO A 68 -1.12 19.68 11.62
C PRO A 68 -2.49 20.36 11.52
N TYR A 69 -3.56 19.68 11.95
CA TYR A 69 -4.93 20.20 11.95
C TYR A 69 -5.42 20.34 13.38
N LYS A 70 -5.21 21.54 13.96
CA LYS A 70 -5.59 21.85 15.35
C LYS A 70 -7.07 21.57 15.66
N GLU A 71 -7.94 21.72 14.68
CA GLU A 71 -9.39 21.51 14.81
C GLU A 71 -9.84 20.05 14.55
N GLY A 72 -8.89 19.14 14.28
CA GLY A 72 -9.17 17.74 13.93
C GLY A 72 -9.25 17.49 12.43
N CYS A 73 -9.78 16.33 12.05
CA CYS A 73 -9.90 15.89 10.66
C CYS A 73 -10.68 16.90 9.80
N PRO A 74 -10.13 17.42 8.69
CA PRO A 74 -10.84 18.35 7.81
C PRO A 74 -12.16 17.82 7.23
N ALA A 75 -12.35 16.50 7.18
CA ALA A 75 -13.54 15.88 6.60
C ALA A 75 -14.65 15.57 7.62
N CYS A 76 -14.32 15.30 8.88
CA CYS A 76 -15.30 14.87 9.89
C CYS A 76 -15.03 15.37 11.31
N SER A 77 -14.02 16.21 11.50
CA SER A 77 -13.55 16.73 12.79
C SER A 77 -13.02 15.68 13.79
N GLY A 78 -12.97 14.40 13.41
CA GLY A 78 -12.42 13.33 14.24
C GLY A 78 -10.92 13.48 14.54
N GLU A 79 -10.45 12.81 15.60
CA GLU A 79 -9.05 12.86 16.03
C GLU A 79 -8.09 12.34 14.95
N LEU A 80 -7.04 13.12 14.66
CA LEU A 80 -5.94 12.69 13.83
C LEU A 80 -4.84 12.08 14.69
N TYR A 81 -4.33 10.94 14.25
CA TYR A 81 -3.25 10.24 14.92
C TYR A 81 -2.24 9.70 13.90
N GLN A 82 -0.99 9.52 14.34
CA GLN A 82 -0.01 8.75 13.61
C GLN A 82 0.00 7.32 14.10
N ARG A 83 0.14 6.36 13.18
CA ARG A 83 0.32 4.97 13.59
C ARG A 83 1.69 4.78 14.21
N THR A 84 1.74 3.79 15.10
CA THR A 84 2.93 3.45 15.86
C THR A 84 4.10 2.99 14.97
N ASP A 85 3.79 2.38 13.82
CA ASP A 85 4.73 1.92 12.79
C ASP A 85 5.07 2.96 11.71
N ASP A 86 4.48 4.15 11.78
CA ASP A 86 4.83 5.29 10.91
C ASP A 86 5.86 6.21 11.58
N LYS A 87 6.27 5.94 12.83
CA LYS A 87 7.35 6.70 13.49
C LYS A 87 8.69 6.49 12.75
N PRO A 88 9.55 7.51 12.60
CA PRO A 88 10.81 7.39 11.86
C PRO A 88 11.67 6.18 12.26
N GLU A 89 11.72 5.88 13.57
CA GLU A 89 12.46 4.76 14.15
C GLU A 89 11.91 3.38 13.73
N THR A 90 10.59 3.27 13.51
CA THR A 90 9.91 2.01 13.20
C THR A 90 9.70 1.79 11.71
N VAL A 91 9.75 2.84 10.90
CA VAL A 91 9.61 2.79 9.44
C VAL A 91 10.69 1.94 8.78
N ASN A 92 11.95 2.05 9.22
CA ASN A 92 13.04 1.23 8.68
C ASN A 92 12.79 -0.27 8.90
N ARG A 93 12.39 -0.66 10.12
CA ARG A 93 12.03 -2.04 10.44
C ARG A 93 10.86 -2.54 9.58
N ARG A 94 9.87 -1.68 9.31
CA ARG A 94 8.74 -2.03 8.44
C ARG A 94 9.19 -2.26 6.99
N LEU A 95 10.12 -1.45 6.49
CA LEU A 95 10.73 -1.63 5.17
C LEU A 95 11.59 -2.89 5.10
N GLU A 96 12.37 -3.19 6.14
CA GLU A 96 13.15 -4.43 6.24
C GLU A 96 12.25 -5.68 6.14
N VAL A 97 11.14 -5.69 6.89
CA VAL A 97 10.15 -6.78 6.82
C VAL A 97 9.55 -6.88 5.42
N TYR A 98 9.21 -5.75 4.78
CA TYR A 98 8.72 -5.74 3.41
C TYR A 98 9.73 -6.36 2.45
N PHE A 99 11.00 -5.95 2.47
CA PHE A 99 12.03 -6.50 1.58
C PHE A 99 12.31 -7.98 1.84
N LYS A 100 12.19 -8.43 3.09
CA LYS A 100 12.44 -9.83 3.45
C LYS A 100 11.27 -10.75 3.09
N GLU A 101 10.05 -10.31 3.33
CA GLU A 101 8.87 -11.19 3.27
C GLU A 101 7.97 -10.92 2.06
N THR A 102 7.81 -9.65 1.69
CA THR A 102 6.86 -9.22 0.65
C THR A 102 7.52 -9.04 -0.71
N ALA A 103 8.72 -8.46 -0.79
CA ALA A 103 9.41 -8.25 -2.07
C ALA A 103 9.64 -9.54 -2.90
N PRO A 104 9.89 -10.73 -2.29
CA PRO A 104 9.95 -11.98 -3.06
C PRO A 104 8.65 -12.32 -3.82
N LEU A 105 7.51 -11.76 -3.41
CA LEU A 105 6.24 -11.94 -4.13
C LEU A 105 6.24 -11.24 -5.50
N ILE A 106 7.09 -10.25 -5.70
CA ILE A 106 7.26 -9.59 -7.01
C ILE A 106 7.70 -10.63 -8.03
N ASP A 107 8.75 -11.39 -7.74
CA ASP A 107 9.22 -12.47 -8.62
C ASP A 107 8.19 -13.59 -8.76
N TYR A 108 7.50 -13.95 -7.66
CA TYR A 108 6.43 -14.95 -7.69
C TYR A 108 5.33 -14.61 -8.70
N TYR A 109 4.82 -13.37 -8.68
CA TYR A 109 3.77 -12.96 -9.61
C TYR A 109 4.29 -12.58 -11.00
N ARG A 110 5.56 -12.16 -11.11
CA ARG A 110 6.23 -11.93 -12.39
C ARG A 110 6.34 -13.23 -13.19
N ASN A 111 6.77 -14.32 -12.54
CA ASN A 111 6.89 -15.65 -13.17
C ASN A 111 5.54 -16.22 -13.63
N GLN A 112 4.43 -15.72 -13.07
CA GLN A 112 3.07 -16.08 -13.48
C GLN A 112 2.49 -15.17 -14.57
N ASN A 113 3.25 -14.17 -15.06
CA ASN A 113 2.78 -13.13 -15.98
C ASN A 113 1.58 -12.32 -15.44
N LYS A 114 1.49 -12.17 -14.11
CA LYS A 114 0.42 -11.41 -13.43
C LYS A 114 0.89 -10.03 -12.96
N LEU A 115 2.20 -9.83 -12.81
CA LEU A 115 2.77 -8.58 -12.31
C LEU A 115 2.73 -7.47 -13.37
N VAL A 116 2.31 -6.27 -12.97
CA VAL A 116 2.47 -5.03 -13.73
C VAL A 116 3.12 -3.99 -12.83
N GLU A 117 4.19 -3.38 -13.32
CA GLU A 117 4.94 -2.37 -12.59
C GLU A 117 4.56 -0.98 -13.06
N ILE A 118 4.40 -0.05 -12.11
CA ILE A 118 4.15 1.35 -12.40
C ILE A 118 5.02 2.27 -11.55
N GLU A 119 5.33 3.45 -12.07
CA GLU A 119 6.02 4.49 -11.32
C GLU A 119 5.08 5.16 -10.31
N GLY A 120 5.44 5.11 -9.02
CA GLY A 120 4.70 5.68 -7.89
C GLY A 120 5.11 7.11 -7.50
N GLN A 121 5.87 7.79 -8.35
CA GLN A 121 6.20 9.21 -8.20
C GLN A 121 5.15 10.09 -8.89
N GLY A 122 4.83 11.23 -8.28
CA GLY A 122 3.84 12.18 -8.79
C GLY A 122 2.55 12.24 -7.96
N GLY A 123 1.58 13.01 -8.43
CA GLY A 123 0.31 13.20 -7.74
C GLY A 123 -0.64 12.01 -7.90
N ILE A 124 -1.59 11.88 -6.96
CA ILE A 124 -2.58 10.80 -6.91
C ILE A 124 -3.26 10.60 -8.28
N LYS A 125 -3.74 11.68 -8.91
CA LYS A 125 -4.41 11.60 -10.23
C LYS A 125 -3.54 11.00 -11.33
N THR A 126 -2.24 11.28 -11.32
CA THR A 126 -1.29 10.73 -12.29
C THR A 126 -1.06 9.25 -12.04
N ILE A 127 -0.87 8.87 -10.79
CA ILE A 127 -0.68 7.47 -10.39
C ILE A 127 -1.95 6.65 -10.70
N THR A 128 -3.14 7.17 -10.39
CA THR A 128 -4.43 6.52 -10.74
C THR A 128 -4.53 6.24 -12.24
N LYS A 129 -4.16 7.21 -13.10
CA LYS A 129 -4.16 6.99 -14.56
C LYS A 129 -3.19 5.90 -14.99
N ARG A 130 -2.01 5.80 -14.36
CA ARG A 130 -1.03 4.74 -14.63
C ARG A 130 -1.55 3.37 -14.22
N ILE A 131 -2.18 3.27 -13.04
CA ILE A 131 -2.81 2.02 -12.58
C ILE A 131 -3.89 1.58 -13.55
N ILE A 132 -4.79 2.48 -13.96
CA ILE A 132 -5.88 2.12 -14.89
C ILE A 132 -5.30 1.62 -16.21
N ARG A 133 -4.34 2.35 -16.78
CA ARG A 133 -3.68 1.95 -18.03
C ARG A 133 -2.90 0.62 -17.93
N ALA A 134 -2.42 0.27 -16.74
CA ALA A 134 -1.72 -0.98 -16.47
C ALA A 134 -2.67 -2.19 -16.36
N LEU A 135 -3.96 -1.95 -16.13
CA LEU A 135 -4.99 -2.98 -15.94
C LEU A 135 -5.87 -3.18 -17.19
N GLU A 136 -5.78 -2.28 -18.18
CA GLU A 136 -6.38 -2.41 -19.52
C GLU A 136 -5.64 -3.46 -20.37
#